data_AF-A0A351FNI5-F1
#
_entry.id   AF-A0A351FNI5-F1
#
_cell.length_a   1.000
_cell.length_b   1.000
_cell.length_c   1.000
_cell.angle_alpha   90.00
_cell.angle_beta   90.00
_cell.angle_gamma   90.00
#
_symmetry.space_group_name_H-M   'P 1'
#
loop_
_entity.id
_entity.type
_entity.pdbx_description
1 polymer ?
#
loop_
_entity_poly.entity_id
_entity_poly.type
_entity_poly.pdbx_seq_one_letter_code
_entity_poly.pdbx_strand_id
1 'polypeptide(L)'
;MTDLETDVIVVGAGGSGLAAAVSAAEHGASVIVLEKREQPGGTTGIAVGSYTAAKTRQQRAAGIEDDVNAHAEDAGKFADSTIEARNNEPLRAYFLDQAADTLEWLQSFGLSFVGPHPEPPNRVPRMHNVVPGGHAYVAALQHALRQHQGKLICQASVTHLLQEADRVTGVAVNIAGEPREIRARYGVILAAGDYANNHQLIAEHKGTAYRDIEGINPHATGEGHQLAAAAGGQLVNMDVTYGPELRFIAPDKTSKRQGLPTHGRSARLLGAIAKRAPKWLTRRMAKRLLVTWQHPENALFDDGAILLNVEGNRFCDERQW
;
A
#
# COMPACT_ATOMS: atom_id res chain seq x y z
N MET A 1 6.33 -29.71 -21.22
CA MET A 1 6.22 -28.35 -20.65
C MET A 1 7.45 -28.14 -19.81
N THR A 2 8.29 -27.16 -20.13
CA THR A 2 9.45 -26.86 -19.30
C THR A 2 8.97 -26.10 -18.06
N ASP A 3 9.08 -26.73 -16.89
CA ASP A 3 8.85 -26.08 -15.61
C ASP A 3 9.77 -24.85 -15.52
N LEU A 4 9.21 -23.69 -15.18
CA LEU A 4 10.01 -22.50 -14.91
C LEU A 4 10.58 -22.64 -13.50
N GLU A 5 11.89 -22.48 -13.36
CA GLU A 5 12.58 -22.51 -12.06
C GLU A 5 13.18 -21.13 -11.75
N THR A 6 13.12 -20.72 -10.48
CA THR A 6 13.68 -19.46 -9.97
C THR A 6 14.13 -19.64 -8.52
N ASP A 7 14.90 -18.71 -7.96
CA ASP A 7 15.22 -18.74 -6.53
C ASP A 7 13.99 -18.42 -5.67
N VAL A 8 13.35 -17.29 -5.97
CA VAL A 8 12.23 -16.74 -5.21
C VAL A 8 11.07 -16.43 -6.15
N ILE A 9 9.87 -16.87 -5.77
CA ILE A 9 8.62 -16.46 -6.41
C ILE A 9 7.95 -15.44 -5.50
N VAL A 10 7.49 -14.32 -6.06
CA VAL A 10 6.69 -13.32 -5.33
C VAL A 10 5.29 -13.26 -5.92
N VAL A 11 4.27 -13.40 -5.07
CA VAL A 11 2.86 -13.38 -5.49
C VAL A 11 2.26 -12.01 -5.15
N GLY A 12 1.93 -11.23 -6.17
CA GLY A 12 1.43 -9.87 -6.09
C GLY A 12 2.48 -8.83 -6.46
N ALA A 13 2.15 -7.91 -7.38
CA ALA A 13 3.03 -6.82 -7.82
C ALA A 13 2.60 -5.46 -7.27
N GLY A 14 2.16 -5.43 -6.00
CA GLY A 14 2.00 -4.20 -5.23
C GLY A 14 3.35 -3.67 -4.70
N GLY A 15 3.31 -2.65 -3.85
CA GLY A 15 4.52 -2.06 -3.27
C GLY A 15 5.38 -3.06 -2.49
N SER A 16 4.77 -3.88 -1.63
CA SER A 16 5.47 -4.90 -0.84
C SER A 16 6.09 -5.99 -1.72
N GLY A 17 5.34 -6.50 -2.71
CA GLY A 17 5.82 -7.55 -3.61
C GLY A 17 6.96 -7.08 -4.50
N LEU A 18 6.84 -5.90 -5.10
CA LEU A 18 7.94 -5.33 -5.90
C LEU A 18 9.15 -4.99 -5.03
N ALA A 19 8.97 -4.47 -3.82
CA ALA A 19 10.08 -4.20 -2.90
C ALA A 19 10.80 -5.49 -2.48
N ALA A 20 10.06 -6.54 -2.12
CA ALA A 20 10.62 -7.85 -1.79
C ALA A 20 11.40 -8.44 -2.97
N ALA A 21 10.84 -8.33 -4.18
CA ALA A 21 11.48 -8.82 -5.40
C ALA A 21 12.79 -8.10 -5.72
N VAL A 22 12.81 -6.77 -5.62
CA VAL A 22 14.02 -5.96 -5.84
C VAL A 22 15.07 -6.29 -4.79
N SER A 23 14.70 -6.31 -3.51
CA SER A 23 15.62 -6.64 -2.42
C SER A 23 16.24 -8.05 -2.61
N ALA A 24 15.44 -9.06 -2.93
CA ALA A 24 15.95 -10.40 -3.21
C ALA A 24 16.93 -10.42 -4.42
N ALA A 25 16.60 -9.66 -5.48
CA ALA A 25 17.43 -9.58 -6.67
C ALA A 25 18.75 -8.79 -6.45
N GLU A 26 18.73 -7.76 -5.60
CA GLU A 26 19.94 -7.05 -5.14
C GLU A 26 20.89 -7.98 -4.39
N HIS A 27 20.35 -9.00 -3.71
CA HIS A 27 21.12 -10.03 -3.03
C HIS A 27 21.43 -11.25 -3.92
N GLY A 28 21.26 -11.12 -5.24
CA GLY A 28 21.70 -12.11 -6.23
C GLY A 28 20.72 -13.26 -6.49
N ALA A 29 19.50 -13.22 -5.92
CA ALA A 29 18.48 -14.21 -6.23
C ALA A 29 17.85 -13.95 -7.61
N SER A 30 17.57 -15.02 -8.35
CA SER A 30 16.67 -14.98 -9.50
C SER A 30 15.21 -14.90 -9.04
N VAL A 31 14.47 -13.91 -9.52
CA VAL A 31 13.12 -13.62 -9.02
C VAL A 31 12.09 -13.61 -10.14
N ILE A 32 10.95 -14.28 -9.89
CA ILE A 32 9.73 -14.15 -10.70
C ILE A 32 8.62 -13.55 -9.83
N VAL A 33 8.07 -12.42 -10.27
CA VAL A 33 6.89 -11.78 -9.67
C VAL A 33 5.66 -12.14 -10.52
N LEU A 34 4.59 -12.59 -9.88
CA LEU A 34 3.34 -12.98 -10.51
C LEU A 34 2.23 -12.00 -10.11
N GLU A 35 1.57 -11.40 -11.08
CA GLU A 35 0.48 -10.45 -10.89
C GLU A 35 -0.77 -10.91 -11.63
N LYS A 36 -1.89 -11.03 -10.93
CA LYS A 36 -3.15 -11.50 -11.52
C LYS A 36 -3.76 -10.50 -12.49
N ARG A 37 -3.53 -9.20 -12.29
CA ARG A 37 -4.03 -8.11 -13.14
C ARG A 37 -3.15 -7.93 -14.38
N GLU A 38 -3.66 -7.15 -15.33
CA GLU A 38 -2.91 -6.77 -16.54
C GLU A 38 -1.73 -5.85 -16.25
N GLN A 39 -1.80 -5.09 -15.16
CA GLN A 39 -0.79 -4.11 -14.76
C GLN A 39 -0.46 -4.28 -13.27
N PRO A 40 0.81 -4.06 -12.88
CA PRO A 40 1.20 -4.06 -11.47
C PRO A 40 0.67 -2.82 -10.74
N GLY A 41 0.71 -2.88 -9.41
CA GLY A 41 0.59 -1.73 -8.53
C GLY A 41 -0.37 -1.91 -7.37
N GLY A 42 -1.41 -2.72 -7.54
CA GLY A 42 -2.42 -2.98 -6.51
C GLY A 42 -2.91 -1.70 -5.82
N THR A 43 -3.18 -1.78 -4.52
CA THR A 43 -3.60 -0.63 -3.71
C THR A 43 -2.50 0.44 -3.61
N THR A 44 -1.22 0.05 -3.65
CA THR A 44 -0.09 1.00 -3.64
C THR A 44 -0.14 1.98 -4.81
N GLY A 45 -0.51 1.51 -6.01
CA GLY A 45 -0.56 2.34 -7.22
C GLY A 45 -1.60 3.46 -7.16
N ILE A 46 -2.69 3.28 -6.40
CA ILE A 46 -3.80 4.23 -6.26
C ILE A 46 -3.77 5.02 -4.94
N ALA A 47 -2.76 4.76 -4.10
CA ALA A 47 -2.54 5.48 -2.85
C ALA A 47 -2.00 6.90 -3.10
N VAL A 48 -2.18 7.77 -2.11
CA VAL A 48 -1.48 9.07 -2.07
C VAL A 48 0.04 8.84 -2.06
N GLY A 49 0.49 7.82 -1.34
CA GLY A 49 1.89 7.41 -1.25
C GLY A 49 2.64 8.01 -0.05
N SER A 50 1.93 8.28 1.03
CA SER A 50 2.48 8.64 2.34
C SER A 50 3.40 7.53 2.87
N TYR A 51 4.49 7.94 3.51
CA TYR A 51 5.48 7.06 4.14
C TYR A 51 5.94 7.68 5.46
N THR A 52 5.59 7.06 6.58
CA THR A 52 5.84 7.60 7.91
C THR A 52 7.06 6.93 8.53
N ALA A 53 8.07 7.72 8.88
CA ALA A 53 9.35 7.22 9.39
C ALA A 53 9.98 8.22 10.38
N ALA A 54 10.49 7.70 11.49
CA ALA A 54 11.25 8.47 12.47
C ALA A 54 12.75 8.49 12.11
N LYS A 55 13.50 9.45 12.65
CA LYS A 55 14.95 9.62 12.45
C LYS A 55 15.37 9.76 10.98
N THR A 56 14.55 10.37 10.13
CA THR A 56 14.91 10.56 8.72
C THR A 56 15.91 11.70 8.52
N ARG A 57 16.64 11.71 7.40
CA ARG A 57 17.49 12.85 7.00
C ARG A 57 16.68 14.14 6.87
N GLN A 58 15.42 14.03 6.46
CA GLN A 58 14.49 15.12 6.25
C GLN A 58 14.06 15.73 7.58
N GLN A 59 13.81 14.91 8.61
CA GLN A 59 13.58 15.40 9.98
C GLN A 59 14.80 16.14 10.52
N ARG A 60 16.00 15.56 10.40
CA ARG A 60 17.25 16.22 10.82
C ARG A 60 17.47 17.56 10.11
N ALA A 61 17.25 17.61 8.80
CA ALA A 61 17.37 18.84 8.02
C ALA A 61 16.33 19.92 8.40
N ALA A 62 15.19 19.50 8.95
CA ALA A 62 14.14 20.38 9.47
C ALA A 62 14.33 20.75 10.96
N GLY A 63 15.39 20.29 11.61
CA GLY A 63 15.63 20.51 13.04
C GLY A 63 14.64 19.76 13.95
N ILE A 64 14.05 18.67 13.46
CA ILE A 64 13.14 17.81 14.22
C ILE A 64 13.96 16.68 14.84
N GLU A 65 13.96 16.62 16.17
CA GLU A 65 14.45 15.48 16.94
C GLU A 65 13.32 14.47 17.10
N ASP A 66 13.60 13.20 16.79
CA ASP A 66 12.63 12.10 16.85
C ASP A 66 13.37 10.80 17.17
N ASP A 67 12.65 9.83 17.70
CA ASP A 67 13.17 8.51 18.02
C ASP A 67 12.13 7.41 17.79
N VAL A 68 12.61 6.17 17.65
CA VAL A 68 11.77 5.02 17.28
C VAL A 68 10.82 4.63 18.40
N ASN A 69 11.19 4.82 19.67
CA ASN A 69 10.34 4.46 20.81
C ASN A 69 9.16 5.43 20.92
N ALA A 70 9.41 6.74 20.80
CA ALA A 70 8.37 7.75 20.74
C ALA A 70 7.44 7.54 19.53
N HIS A 71 7.99 7.10 18.39
CA HIS A 71 7.18 6.73 17.23
C HIS A 71 6.33 5.48 17.50
N ALA A 72 6.86 4.45 18.17
CA ALA A 72 6.11 3.26 18.54
C ALA A 72 4.95 3.59 19.50
N GLU A 73 5.19 4.43 20.51
CA GLU A 73 4.15 4.96 21.39
C GLU A 73 3.06 5.71 20.63
N ASP A 74 3.44 6.54 19.66
CA ASP A 74 2.48 7.31 18.85
C ASP A 74 1.71 6.41 17.87
N ALA A 75 2.36 5.41 17.28
CA ALA A 75 1.74 4.42 16.40
C ALA A 75 0.63 3.65 17.13
N GLY A 76 0.82 3.32 18.40
CA GLY A 76 -0.21 2.66 19.23
C GLY A 76 -1.45 3.53 19.53
N LYS A 77 -1.43 4.83 19.20
CA LYS A 77 -2.58 5.73 19.41
C LYS A 77 -3.53 5.79 18.21
N PHE A 78 -3.17 5.19 17.07
CA PHE A 78 -4.01 5.20 15.87
C PHE A 78 -5.20 4.23 15.96
N ALA A 79 -5.06 3.16 16.73
CA ALA A 79 -6.11 2.16 16.92
C ALA A 79 -6.79 2.35 18.29
N ASP A 80 -8.05 1.89 18.39
CA ASP A 80 -8.69 1.75 19.70
C ASP A 80 -7.85 0.83 20.62
N SER A 81 -7.88 1.11 21.92
CA SER A 81 -7.10 0.38 22.93
C SER A 81 -7.31 -1.14 22.89
N THR A 82 -8.51 -1.61 22.52
CA THR A 82 -8.81 -3.05 22.40
C THR A 82 -8.17 -3.70 21.18
N ILE A 83 -7.98 -2.94 20.09
CA ILE A 83 -7.28 -3.37 18.89
C ILE A 83 -5.77 -3.28 19.12
N GLU A 84 -5.29 -2.19 19.73
CA GLU A 84 -3.88 -2.02 20.05
C GLU A 84 -3.35 -3.10 21.00
N ALA A 85 -4.18 -3.59 21.93
CA ALA A 85 -3.83 -4.73 22.79
C ALA A 85 -3.54 -6.03 22.02
N ARG A 86 -3.96 -6.13 20.75
CA ARG A 86 -3.70 -7.27 19.85
C ARG A 86 -2.52 -7.04 18.90
N ASN A 87 -1.83 -5.90 19.01
CA ASN A 87 -0.67 -5.58 18.18
C ASN A 87 0.54 -6.47 18.54
N ASN A 88 1.38 -6.76 17.55
CA ASN A 88 2.64 -7.46 17.77
C ASN A 88 3.75 -6.43 18.00
N GLU A 89 4.06 -6.18 19.27
CA GLU A 89 5.02 -5.15 19.69
C GLU A 89 6.44 -5.36 19.11
N PRO A 90 7.03 -6.58 19.11
CA PRO A 90 8.30 -6.83 18.43
C PRO A 90 8.28 -6.53 16.91
N LEU A 91 7.20 -6.90 16.22
CA LEU A 91 7.08 -6.64 14.78
C LEU A 91 6.91 -5.15 14.49
N ARG A 92 6.15 -4.42 15.32
CA ARG A 92 6.04 -2.97 15.23
C ARG A 92 7.40 -2.30 15.44
N ALA A 93 8.13 -2.70 16.48
CA ALA A 93 9.45 -2.15 16.76
C ALA A 93 10.40 -2.36 15.58
N TYR A 94 10.45 -3.58 15.03
CA TYR A 94 11.24 -3.88 13.84
C TYR A 94 10.84 -3.02 12.64
N PHE A 95 9.54 -2.94 12.34
CA PHE A 95 9.04 -2.16 11.21
C PHE A 95 9.41 -0.68 11.31
N LEU A 96 9.24 -0.08 12.49
CA LEU A 96 9.53 1.35 12.70
C LEU A 96 11.02 1.66 12.72
N ASP A 97 11.84 0.74 13.23
CA ASP A 97 13.30 0.87 13.23
C ASP A 97 13.86 0.87 11.80
N GLN A 98 13.32 0.02 10.92
CA GLN A 98 13.76 -0.12 9.53
C GLN A 98 13.18 0.95 8.58
N ALA A 99 12.23 1.77 9.04
CA ALA A 99 11.47 2.68 8.17
C ALA A 99 12.35 3.79 7.55
N ALA A 100 13.30 4.36 8.31
CA ALA A 100 14.17 5.40 7.79
C ALA A 100 15.11 4.87 6.70
N ASP A 101 15.72 3.72 6.93
CA ASP A 101 16.64 3.09 5.99
C ASP A 101 15.90 2.63 4.73
N THR A 102 14.67 2.13 4.89
CA THR A 102 13.80 1.79 3.76
C THR A 102 13.42 3.04 2.95
N LEU A 103 13.14 4.17 3.60
CA LEU A 103 12.90 5.44 2.91
C LEU A 103 14.13 5.88 2.10
N GLU A 104 15.33 5.77 2.67
CA GLU A 104 16.59 6.08 1.98
C GLU A 104 16.86 5.12 0.81
N TRP A 105 16.59 3.83 0.98
CA TRP A 105 16.68 2.83 -0.08
C TRP A 105 15.72 3.13 -1.23
N LEU A 106 14.47 3.50 -0.94
CA LEU A 106 13.51 3.95 -1.94
C LEU A 106 13.98 5.20 -2.70
N GLN A 107 14.60 6.15 -2.01
CA GLN A 107 15.20 7.34 -2.63
C GLN A 107 16.36 7.00 -3.57
N SER A 108 17.10 5.91 -3.30
CA SER A 108 18.18 5.44 -4.18
C SER A 108 17.69 5.05 -5.58
N PHE A 109 16.42 4.63 -5.71
CA PHE A 109 15.76 4.37 -7.00
C PHE A 109 15.21 5.64 -7.68
N GLY A 110 15.56 6.82 -7.18
CA GLY A 110 15.13 8.11 -7.75
C GLY A 110 13.77 8.59 -7.27
N LEU A 111 13.16 7.93 -6.27
CA LEU A 111 11.95 8.42 -5.64
C LEU A 111 12.23 9.71 -4.87
N SER A 112 11.33 10.67 -5.02
CA SER A 112 11.41 11.96 -4.34
C SER A 112 10.26 12.13 -3.38
N PHE A 113 10.57 12.63 -2.19
CA PHE A 113 9.61 12.79 -1.11
C PHE A 113 9.55 14.24 -0.64
N VAL A 114 8.35 14.68 -0.24
CA VAL A 114 8.09 15.98 0.39
C VAL A 114 7.62 15.73 1.82
N GLY A 115 8.12 16.53 2.75
CA GLY A 115 7.88 16.38 4.17
C GLY A 115 9.15 16.73 4.98
N PRO A 116 9.18 16.41 6.28
CA PRO A 116 8.12 15.71 7.01
C PRO A 116 6.87 16.60 7.24
N HIS A 117 5.69 15.99 7.23
CA HIS A 117 4.40 16.62 7.50
C HIS A 117 3.82 16.17 8.84
N PRO A 118 3.03 17.02 9.52
CA PRO A 118 2.23 16.61 10.66
C PRO A 118 1.21 15.54 10.24
N GLU A 119 1.08 14.49 11.05
CA GLU A 119 0.11 13.40 10.90
C GLU A 119 -0.33 12.99 12.31
N PRO A 120 -1.28 13.71 12.95
CA PRO A 120 -1.78 13.33 14.25
C PRO A 120 -2.28 11.87 14.27
N PRO A 121 -2.10 11.11 15.37
CA PRO A 121 -1.62 11.53 16.69
C PRO A 121 -0.09 11.56 16.87
N ASN A 122 0.71 11.48 15.81
CA ASN A 122 2.17 11.62 15.93
C ASN A 122 2.55 12.95 16.59
N ARG A 123 3.42 12.89 17.62
CA ARG A 123 3.82 14.07 18.41
C ARG A 123 4.76 15.02 17.65
N VAL A 124 5.48 14.51 16.66
CA VAL A 124 6.31 15.32 15.75
C VAL A 124 6.02 14.97 14.27
N PRO A 125 6.26 15.91 13.34
CA PRO A 125 6.14 15.64 11.91
C PRO A 125 7.09 14.52 11.46
N ARG A 126 6.53 13.46 10.87
CA ARG A 126 7.28 12.29 10.38
C ARG A 126 6.69 11.60 9.14
N MET A 127 5.62 12.15 8.57
CA MET A 127 5.01 11.66 7.31
C MET A 127 5.70 12.27 6.09
N HIS A 128 6.08 11.44 5.12
CA HIS A 128 6.73 11.84 3.87
C HIS A 128 5.87 11.42 2.68
N ASN A 129 5.52 12.34 1.79
CA ASN A 129 4.71 12.04 0.63
C ASN A 129 5.58 11.91 -0.62
N VAL A 130 5.52 10.74 -1.27
CA VAL A 130 6.18 10.55 -2.56
C VAL A 130 5.54 11.43 -3.63
N VAL A 131 6.34 11.93 -4.57
CA VAL A 131 5.88 12.76 -5.68
C VAL A 131 6.13 12.03 -7.01
N PRO A 132 5.15 11.96 -7.94
CA PRO A 132 3.83 12.61 -7.92
C PRO A 132 2.71 11.86 -7.19
N GLY A 133 2.97 10.67 -6.64
CA GLY A 133 2.01 9.89 -5.85
C GLY A 133 2.35 8.41 -5.81
N GLY A 134 1.49 7.57 -5.21
CA GLY A 134 1.78 6.15 -4.93
C GLY A 134 2.24 5.30 -6.13
N HIS A 135 1.73 5.57 -7.33
CA HIS A 135 2.19 4.92 -8.57
C HIS A 135 3.69 5.09 -8.85
N ALA A 136 4.34 6.12 -8.29
CA ALA A 136 5.78 6.31 -8.40
C ALA A 136 6.56 5.14 -7.79
N TYR A 137 6.11 4.57 -6.66
CA TYR A 137 6.72 3.38 -6.07
C TYR A 137 6.74 2.22 -7.05
N VAL A 138 5.58 1.96 -7.68
CA VAL A 138 5.39 0.86 -8.62
C VAL A 138 6.33 1.02 -9.82
N ALA A 139 6.40 2.22 -10.40
CA ALA A 139 7.26 2.50 -11.54
C ALA A 139 8.75 2.37 -11.19
N ALA A 140 9.19 2.93 -10.06
CA ALA A 140 10.58 2.88 -9.62
C ALA A 140 11.03 1.45 -9.31
N LEU A 141 10.23 0.69 -8.54
CA LEU A 141 10.56 -0.68 -8.17
C LEU A 141 10.46 -1.64 -9.36
N GLN A 142 9.50 -1.45 -10.27
CA GLN A 142 9.46 -2.22 -11.52
C GLN A 142 10.70 -1.95 -12.38
N HIS A 143 11.16 -0.69 -12.45
CA HIS A 143 12.38 -0.34 -13.15
C HIS A 143 13.60 -0.99 -12.49
N ALA A 144 13.74 -0.89 -11.17
CA ALA A 144 14.82 -1.52 -10.41
C ALA A 144 14.85 -3.04 -10.60
N LEU A 145 13.69 -3.71 -10.53
CA LEU A 145 13.58 -5.16 -10.75
C LEU A 145 14.14 -5.56 -12.12
N ARG A 146 13.85 -4.79 -13.16
CA ARG A 146 14.38 -5.03 -14.52
C ARG A 146 15.89 -4.84 -14.59
N GLN A 147 16.46 -3.87 -13.88
CA GLN A 147 17.93 -3.67 -13.82
C GLN A 147 18.62 -4.88 -13.18
N HIS A 148 17.96 -5.54 -12.24
CA HIS A 148 18.43 -6.79 -11.63
C HIS A 148 17.96 -8.06 -12.36
N GLN A 149 17.47 -7.94 -13.60
CA GLN A 149 17.02 -9.06 -14.44
C GLN A 149 15.88 -9.90 -13.84
N GLY A 150 15.16 -9.36 -12.85
CA GLY A 150 13.95 -9.97 -12.30
C GLY A 150 12.81 -9.95 -13.33
N LYS A 151 11.97 -10.98 -13.31
CA LYS A 151 10.85 -11.14 -14.24
C LYS A 151 9.55 -10.77 -13.55
N LEU A 152 8.70 -10.00 -14.24
CA LEU A 152 7.32 -9.73 -13.84
C LEU A 152 6.39 -10.31 -14.89
N ILE A 153 5.47 -11.19 -14.47
CA ILE A 153 4.47 -11.82 -15.32
C ILE A 153 3.10 -11.35 -14.84
N CYS A 154 2.43 -10.55 -15.67
CA CYS A 154 1.04 -10.12 -15.46
C CYS A 154 0.06 -11.18 -16.00
N GLN A 155 -1.23 -11.01 -15.68
CA GLN A 155 -2.28 -11.99 -16.01
C GLN A 155 -1.94 -13.40 -15.51
N ALA A 156 -1.27 -13.46 -14.37
CA ALA A 156 -0.76 -14.68 -13.75
C ALA A 156 -1.44 -14.88 -12.38
N SER A 157 -2.52 -15.66 -12.38
CA SER A 157 -3.29 -15.96 -11.17
C SER A 157 -2.76 -17.22 -10.51
N VAL A 158 -2.10 -17.07 -9.36
CA VAL A 158 -1.66 -18.21 -8.53
C VAL A 158 -2.87 -18.87 -7.91
N THR A 159 -3.01 -20.18 -8.08
CA THR A 159 -4.17 -20.94 -7.60
C THR A 159 -3.84 -21.77 -6.37
N HIS A 160 -2.64 -22.34 -6.30
CA HIS A 160 -2.20 -23.21 -5.19
C HIS A 160 -0.70 -23.06 -4.95
N LEU A 161 -0.27 -23.28 -3.71
CA LEU A 161 1.14 -23.47 -3.38
C LEU A 161 1.51 -24.93 -3.60
N LEU A 162 2.64 -25.18 -4.26
CA LEU A 162 3.20 -26.52 -4.38
C LEU A 162 3.94 -26.83 -3.08
N GLN A 163 3.66 -28.00 -2.50
CA GLN A 163 4.24 -28.42 -1.23
C GLN A 163 4.78 -29.85 -1.32
N GLU A 164 5.96 -30.05 -0.75
CA GLU A 164 6.55 -31.36 -0.51
C GLU A 164 6.79 -31.48 0.99
N ALA A 165 6.06 -32.41 1.64
CA ALA A 165 5.99 -32.49 3.10
C ALA A 165 5.59 -31.16 3.74
N ASP A 166 6.45 -30.56 4.56
CA ASP A 166 6.24 -29.30 5.28
C ASP A 166 6.82 -28.08 4.53
N ARG A 167 7.38 -28.27 3.33
CA ARG A 167 8.07 -27.22 2.59
C ARG A 167 7.31 -26.80 1.33
N VAL A 168 7.10 -25.49 1.18
CA VAL A 168 6.63 -24.88 -0.08
C VAL A 168 7.76 -24.90 -1.11
N THR A 169 7.50 -25.51 -2.27
CA THR A 169 8.48 -25.72 -3.35
C THR A 169 8.18 -24.92 -4.60
N GLY A 170 7.06 -24.20 -4.65
CA GLY A 170 6.66 -23.44 -5.82
C GLY A 170 5.19 -23.04 -5.81
N VAL A 171 4.66 -22.73 -6.99
CA VAL A 171 3.25 -22.36 -7.19
C VAL A 171 2.66 -23.01 -8.44
N ALA A 172 1.38 -23.38 -8.36
CA ALA A 172 0.54 -23.58 -9.52
C ALA A 172 -0.08 -22.23 -9.92
N VAL A 173 0.05 -21.85 -11.18
CA VAL A 173 -0.35 -20.54 -11.70
C VAL A 173 -1.06 -20.69 -13.04
N ASN A 174 -2.10 -19.91 -13.25
CA ASN A 174 -2.75 -19.74 -14.54
C ASN A 174 -2.23 -18.45 -15.20
N ILE A 175 -1.49 -18.58 -16.30
CA ILE A 175 -0.93 -17.44 -17.04
C ILE A 175 -1.68 -17.30 -18.35
N ALA A 176 -2.42 -16.20 -18.52
CA ALA A 176 -3.22 -15.92 -19.72
C ALA A 176 -4.17 -17.07 -20.13
N GLY A 177 -4.72 -17.80 -19.15
CA GLY A 177 -5.63 -18.92 -19.38
C GLY A 177 -4.96 -20.29 -19.47
N GLU A 178 -3.62 -20.35 -19.47
CA GLU A 178 -2.87 -21.60 -19.51
C GLU A 178 -2.29 -21.98 -18.13
N PRO A 179 -2.61 -23.18 -17.61
CA PRO A 179 -2.03 -23.66 -16.36
C PRO A 179 -0.53 -23.95 -16.52
N ARG A 180 0.24 -23.61 -15.49
CA ARG A 180 1.68 -23.80 -15.35
C ARG A 180 2.04 -24.09 -13.90
N GLU A 181 3.17 -24.75 -13.71
CA GLU A 181 3.86 -24.85 -12.42
C GLU A 181 5.19 -24.10 -12.51
N ILE A 182 5.54 -23.40 -11.42
CA ILE A 182 6.81 -22.70 -11.29
C ILE A 182 7.43 -23.14 -9.96
N ARG A 183 8.67 -23.64 -10.01
CA ARG A 183 9.42 -24.10 -8.83
C ARG A 183 10.29 -22.97 -8.27
N ALA A 184 10.40 -22.92 -6.94
CA ALA A 184 11.20 -21.96 -6.19
C ALA A 184 12.26 -22.68 -5.36
N ARG A 185 13.54 -22.33 -5.55
CA ARG A 185 14.65 -22.95 -4.80
C ARG A 185 14.67 -22.54 -3.33
N TYR A 186 14.28 -21.31 -3.00
CA TYR A 186 14.29 -20.80 -1.62
C TYR A 186 12.88 -20.63 -1.04
N GLY A 187 11.90 -20.27 -1.86
CA GLY A 187 10.51 -20.25 -1.43
C GLY A 187 9.64 -19.22 -2.15
N VAL A 188 8.44 -19.03 -1.59
CA VAL A 188 7.41 -18.15 -2.13
C VAL A 188 7.13 -17.03 -1.12
N ILE A 189 7.11 -15.79 -1.58
CA ILE A 189 6.70 -14.61 -0.80
C ILE A 189 5.27 -14.26 -1.20
N LEU A 190 4.34 -14.32 -0.24
CA LEU A 190 2.96 -13.86 -0.43
C LEU A 190 2.88 -12.34 -0.14
N ALA A 191 2.63 -11.55 -1.19
CA ALA A 191 2.48 -10.11 -1.13
C ALA A 191 1.19 -9.66 -1.86
N ALA A 192 0.12 -10.44 -1.67
CA ALA A 192 -1.11 -10.37 -2.47
C ALA A 192 -2.17 -9.37 -1.95
N GLY A 193 -1.83 -8.54 -0.97
CA GLY A 193 -2.73 -7.53 -0.40
C GLY A 193 -3.81 -8.11 0.52
N ASP A 194 -4.88 -7.34 0.71
CA ASP A 194 -5.98 -7.65 1.63
C ASP A 194 -7.21 -8.28 0.93
N TYR A 195 -8.31 -8.39 1.67
CA TYR A 195 -9.60 -8.94 1.23
C TYR A 195 -10.75 -7.93 1.34
N ALA A 196 -10.46 -6.62 1.31
CA ALA A 196 -11.45 -5.57 1.50
C ALA A 196 -12.57 -5.56 0.46
N ASN A 197 -12.43 -6.30 -0.64
CA ASN A 197 -13.48 -6.50 -1.65
C ASN A 197 -13.93 -7.96 -1.80
N ASN A 198 -13.72 -8.80 -0.76
CA ASN A 198 -14.23 -10.17 -0.73
C ASN A 198 -15.44 -10.28 0.21
N HIS A 199 -16.64 -10.29 -0.38
CA HIS A 199 -17.91 -10.34 0.34
C HIS A 199 -17.99 -11.56 1.27
N GLN A 200 -17.45 -12.72 0.86
CA GLN A 200 -17.49 -13.93 1.67
C GLN A 200 -16.59 -13.81 2.89
N LEU A 201 -15.31 -13.47 2.72
CA LEU A 201 -14.37 -13.33 3.83
C LEU A 201 -14.79 -12.20 4.79
N ILE A 202 -15.39 -11.12 4.27
CA ILE A 202 -15.95 -10.05 5.09
C ILE A 202 -17.13 -10.59 5.92
N ALA A 203 -18.07 -11.31 5.32
CA ALA A 203 -19.20 -11.88 6.04
C ALA A 203 -18.75 -12.87 7.13
N GLU A 204 -17.75 -13.70 6.84
CA GLU A 204 -17.20 -14.70 7.76
C GLU A 204 -16.48 -14.08 8.96
N HIS A 205 -15.68 -13.02 8.74
CA HIS A 205 -14.82 -12.47 9.80
C HIS A 205 -15.32 -11.17 10.44
N LYS A 206 -16.13 -10.40 9.74
CA LYS A 206 -16.63 -9.08 10.19
C LYS A 206 -18.14 -9.10 10.43
N GLY A 207 -18.85 -10.04 9.81
CA GLY A 207 -20.31 -10.17 9.90
C GLY A 207 -21.03 -9.75 8.62
N THR A 208 -22.23 -10.32 8.43
CA THR A 208 -23.01 -10.17 7.20
C THR A 208 -23.44 -8.73 6.90
N ALA A 209 -23.54 -7.87 7.92
CA ALA A 209 -23.90 -6.46 7.78
C ALA A 209 -22.87 -5.66 6.95
N TYR A 210 -21.60 -6.09 6.92
CA TYR A 210 -20.52 -5.40 6.21
C TYR A 210 -20.23 -6.00 4.83
N ARG A 211 -20.90 -7.11 4.48
CA ARG A 211 -20.61 -7.94 3.30
C ARG A 211 -20.55 -7.13 2.00
N ASP A 212 -21.45 -6.17 1.85
CA ASP A 212 -21.64 -5.44 0.59
C ASP A 212 -20.97 -4.05 0.61
N ILE A 213 -20.08 -3.80 1.57
CA ILE A 213 -19.21 -2.62 1.56
C ILE A 213 -18.08 -2.87 0.57
N GLU A 214 -18.05 -2.07 -0.49
CA GLU A 214 -17.01 -2.17 -1.53
C GLU A 214 -15.67 -1.63 -1.03
N GLY A 215 -14.60 -2.38 -1.31
CA GLY A 215 -13.24 -1.97 -1.05
C GLY A 215 -12.75 -0.92 -2.06
N ILE A 216 -11.87 -0.02 -1.61
CA ILE A 216 -11.23 0.99 -2.49
C ILE A 216 -10.57 0.34 -3.71
N ASN A 217 -9.93 -0.82 -3.50
CA ASN A 217 -9.41 -1.64 -4.57
C ASN A 217 -10.37 -2.82 -4.81
N PRO A 218 -11.16 -2.79 -5.91
CA PRO A 218 -12.13 -3.85 -6.19
C PRO A 218 -11.48 -5.21 -6.50
N HIS A 219 -10.15 -5.26 -6.61
CA HIS A 219 -9.38 -6.48 -6.88
C HIS A 219 -8.72 -7.06 -5.64
N ALA A 220 -8.89 -6.44 -4.46
CA ALA A 220 -8.40 -6.95 -3.19
C ALA A 220 -9.36 -8.01 -2.62
N THR A 221 -9.24 -9.22 -3.17
CA THR A 221 -10.19 -10.33 -2.98
C THR A 221 -9.66 -11.45 -2.08
N GLY A 222 -8.52 -11.26 -1.39
CA GLY A 222 -8.09 -12.15 -0.33
C GLY A 222 -7.53 -13.51 -0.74
N GLU A 223 -7.25 -13.77 -2.02
CA GLU A 223 -6.70 -15.06 -2.46
C GLU A 223 -5.36 -15.38 -1.77
N GLY A 224 -4.57 -14.36 -1.43
CA GLY A 224 -3.34 -14.54 -0.63
C GLY A 224 -3.58 -15.14 0.75
N HIS A 225 -4.65 -14.72 1.43
CA HIS A 225 -5.02 -15.29 2.74
C HIS A 225 -5.45 -16.75 2.60
N GLN A 226 -6.18 -17.07 1.55
CA GLN A 226 -6.60 -18.45 1.27
C GLN A 226 -5.39 -19.35 0.95
N LEU A 227 -4.43 -18.86 0.14
CA LEU A 227 -3.17 -19.56 -0.12
C LEU A 227 -2.37 -19.82 1.16
N ALA A 228 -2.28 -18.81 2.04
CA ALA A 228 -1.60 -18.95 3.32
C ALA A 228 -2.29 -19.96 4.23
N ALA A 229 -3.62 -19.89 4.37
CA ALA A 229 -4.40 -20.81 5.19
C ALA A 229 -4.32 -22.25 4.68
N ALA A 230 -4.40 -22.46 3.36
CA ALA A 230 -4.26 -23.78 2.74
C ALA A 230 -2.88 -24.40 2.99
N ALA A 231 -1.85 -23.58 3.18
CA ALA A 231 -0.50 -24.01 3.54
C ALA A 231 -0.28 -24.21 5.05
N GLY A 232 -1.33 -24.10 5.88
CA GLY A 232 -1.25 -24.23 7.34
C GLY A 232 -0.97 -22.91 8.07
N GLY A 233 -0.97 -21.78 7.37
CA GLY A 233 -0.82 -20.45 7.97
C GLY A 233 -2.03 -20.06 8.82
N GLN A 234 -1.78 -19.43 9.96
CA GLN A 234 -2.84 -18.88 10.81
C GLN A 234 -3.19 -17.46 10.37
N LEU A 235 -4.49 -17.20 10.20
CA LEU A 235 -5.01 -15.86 9.92
C LEU A 235 -5.38 -15.20 11.24
N VAL A 236 -4.72 -14.09 11.57
CA VAL A 236 -4.94 -13.33 12.81
C VAL A 236 -5.52 -11.96 12.49
N ASN A 237 -6.33 -11.41 13.41
CA ASN A 237 -6.94 -10.08 13.30
C ASN A 237 -7.79 -9.86 12.03
N MET A 238 -8.39 -10.92 11.47
CA MET A 238 -9.27 -10.85 10.29
C MET A 238 -10.59 -10.11 10.55
N ASP A 239 -10.91 -9.79 11.80
CA ASP A 239 -12.04 -8.95 12.20
C ASP A 239 -11.69 -7.45 12.13
N VAL A 240 -10.40 -7.10 12.22
CA VAL A 240 -9.95 -5.72 12.33
C VAL A 240 -10.10 -4.99 11.00
N THR A 241 -10.67 -3.78 11.07
CA THR A 241 -10.86 -2.90 9.92
C THR A 241 -10.55 -1.48 10.31
N TYR A 242 -9.88 -0.75 9.40
CA TYR A 242 -9.73 0.69 9.50
C TYR A 242 -10.76 1.35 8.57
N GLY A 243 -11.60 2.25 9.10
CA GLY A 243 -12.72 2.86 8.39
C GLY A 243 -14.05 2.75 9.17
N PRO A 244 -15.18 3.21 8.61
CA PRO A 244 -15.39 3.57 7.21
C PRO A 244 -14.77 4.91 6.81
N GLU A 245 -14.29 5.01 5.57
CA GLU A 245 -13.75 6.26 5.02
C GLU A 245 -14.60 6.71 3.82
N LEU A 246 -14.96 7.99 3.77
CA LEU A 246 -15.61 8.57 2.59
C LEU A 246 -14.52 9.03 1.61
N ARG A 247 -14.48 8.41 0.44
CA ARG A 247 -13.60 8.82 -0.66
C ARG A 247 -14.43 9.25 -1.85
N PHE A 248 -14.27 10.51 -2.25
CA PHE A 248 -14.84 10.97 -3.51
C PHE A 248 -14.16 10.26 -4.68
N ILE A 249 -14.96 9.66 -5.55
CA ILE A 249 -14.48 9.04 -6.80
C ILE A 249 -13.70 10.11 -7.57
N ALA A 250 -12.46 9.80 -7.95
CA ALA A 250 -11.67 10.69 -8.77
C ALA A 250 -12.41 10.91 -10.11
N PRO A 251 -12.56 12.16 -10.58
CA PRO A 251 -13.28 12.39 -11.83
C PRO A 251 -12.62 11.64 -12.99
N ASP A 252 -13.42 11.03 -13.88
CA ASP A 252 -12.99 10.20 -15.03
C ASP A 252 -12.00 10.87 -15.99
N LYS A 253 -11.80 12.19 -15.86
CA LYS A 253 -10.90 12.95 -16.71
C LYS A 253 -9.50 12.93 -16.11
N THR A 254 -8.60 12.16 -16.74
CA THR A 254 -7.16 12.29 -16.56
C THR A 254 -6.78 13.77 -16.64
N SER A 255 -6.37 14.32 -15.51
CA SER A 255 -5.93 15.71 -15.46
C SER A 255 -4.74 15.87 -16.41
N LYS A 256 -4.73 16.88 -17.27
CA LYS A 256 -3.59 17.25 -18.15
C LYS A 256 -2.25 17.36 -17.41
N ARG A 257 -2.27 17.33 -16.07
CA ARG A 257 -1.13 17.35 -15.14
C ARG A 257 -0.42 15.99 -14.96
N GLN A 258 -1.04 14.86 -15.34
CA GLN A 258 -0.36 13.56 -15.36
C GLN A 258 0.77 13.50 -16.41
N GLY A 259 0.79 14.44 -17.37
CA GLY A 259 1.90 14.61 -18.33
C GLY A 259 3.01 15.57 -17.84
N LEU A 260 3.00 16.01 -16.59
CA LEU A 260 4.09 16.83 -16.07
C LEU A 260 5.37 15.98 -15.97
N PRO A 261 6.52 16.51 -16.41
CA PRO A 261 7.78 15.78 -16.36
C PRO A 261 8.14 15.47 -14.90
N THR A 262 8.29 14.19 -14.62
CA THR A 262 8.60 13.65 -13.27
C THR A 262 10.10 13.57 -12.98
N HIS A 263 10.94 13.76 -14.00
CA HIS A 263 12.38 13.63 -13.91
C HIS A 263 13.10 14.60 -14.87
N GLY A 264 14.40 14.78 -14.66
CA GLY A 264 15.25 15.62 -15.50
C GLY A 264 15.19 17.13 -15.20
N ARG A 265 15.74 17.94 -16.12
CA ARG A 265 15.92 19.39 -15.93
C ARG A 265 14.59 20.14 -15.82
N SER A 266 13.57 19.69 -16.54
CA SER A 266 12.22 20.27 -16.51
C SER A 266 11.52 20.05 -15.17
N ALA A 267 11.64 18.87 -14.57
CA ALA A 267 11.11 18.58 -13.22
C ALA A 267 11.77 19.46 -12.14
N ARG A 268 13.10 19.67 -12.23
CA ARG A 268 13.83 20.55 -11.29
C ARG A 268 13.38 22.02 -11.42
N LEU A 269 13.18 22.49 -12.64
CA LEU A 269 12.68 23.84 -12.91
C LEU A 269 11.25 24.02 -12.36
N LEU A 270 10.36 23.06 -12.61
CA LEU A 270 9.01 23.02 -12.04
C LEU A 270 9.04 23.06 -10.51
N GLY A 271 9.94 22.30 -9.87
CA GLY A 271 10.13 22.32 -8.41
C GLY A 271 10.63 23.68 -7.90
N ALA A 272 11.56 24.33 -8.61
CA ALA A 272 12.05 25.65 -8.24
C ALA A 272 10.98 26.75 -8.38
N ILE A 273 10.13 26.65 -9.41
CA ILE A 273 8.98 27.55 -9.61
C ILE A 273 7.93 27.32 -8.53
N ALA A 274 7.61 26.07 -8.20
CA ALA A 274 6.64 25.73 -7.17
C ALA A 274 7.03 26.27 -5.79
N LYS A 275 8.33 26.26 -5.45
CA LYS A 275 8.86 26.84 -4.20
C LYS A 275 8.70 28.37 -4.11
N ARG A 276 8.65 29.07 -5.24
CA ARG A 276 8.48 30.54 -5.33
C ARG A 276 7.05 30.96 -5.63
N ALA A 277 6.14 30.01 -5.87
CA ALA A 277 4.78 30.31 -6.25
C ALA A 277 4.01 30.99 -5.10
N PRO A 278 3.19 32.02 -5.40
CA PRO A 278 2.35 32.66 -4.39
C PRO A 278 1.46 31.67 -3.65
N LYS A 279 1.31 31.84 -2.33
CA LYS A 279 0.53 30.94 -1.46
C LYS A 279 -0.92 30.72 -1.94
N TRP A 280 -1.54 31.69 -2.61
CA TRP A 280 -2.90 31.56 -3.13
C TRP A 280 -2.98 30.57 -4.31
N LEU A 281 -1.95 30.54 -5.16
CA LEU A 281 -1.87 29.66 -6.32
C LEU A 281 -1.58 28.22 -5.90
N THR A 282 -0.64 28.05 -4.95
CA THR A 282 -0.34 26.73 -4.38
C THR A 282 -1.53 26.17 -3.61
N ARG A 283 -2.24 26.99 -2.81
CA ARG A 283 -3.51 26.58 -2.17
C ARG A 283 -4.59 26.20 -3.18
N ARG A 284 -4.77 26.97 -4.25
CA ARG A 284 -5.76 26.67 -5.31
C ARG A 284 -5.41 25.38 -6.06
N MET A 285 -4.13 25.10 -6.28
CA MET A 285 -3.68 23.85 -6.88
C MET A 285 -3.82 22.67 -5.92
N ALA A 286 -3.44 22.83 -4.65
CA ALA A 286 -3.59 21.82 -3.61
C ALA A 286 -5.07 21.48 -3.36
N LYS A 287 -5.97 22.47 -3.26
CA LYS A 287 -7.42 22.24 -3.14
C LYS A 287 -8.04 21.50 -4.33
N ARG A 288 -7.47 21.60 -5.53
CA ARG A 288 -7.91 20.84 -6.71
C ARG A 288 -7.28 19.44 -6.81
N LEU A 289 -6.21 19.19 -6.06
CA LEU A 289 -5.53 17.89 -5.94
C LEU A 289 -5.97 17.11 -4.72
N LEU A 290 -6.58 17.79 -3.74
CA LEU A 290 -7.39 17.22 -2.68
C LEU A 290 -8.60 16.55 -3.35
N VAL A 291 -8.39 15.32 -3.82
CA VAL A 291 -9.40 14.28 -3.65
C VAL A 291 -9.52 14.17 -2.14
N THR A 292 -10.50 14.88 -1.58
CA THR A 292 -10.66 15.00 -0.14
C THR A 292 -10.90 13.61 0.42
N TRP A 293 -9.89 13.07 1.08
CA TRP A 293 -10.07 12.05 2.10
C TRP A 293 -10.84 12.74 3.22
N GLN A 294 -12.08 12.33 3.44
CA GLN A 294 -12.84 12.74 4.60
C GLN A 294 -13.16 11.47 5.37
N HIS A 295 -12.54 11.32 6.52
CA HIS A 295 -13.06 10.42 7.52
C HIS A 295 -14.37 11.06 8.01
N PRO A 296 -15.53 10.38 7.95
CA PRO A 296 -16.67 10.79 8.74
C PRO A 296 -16.28 10.61 10.21
N GLU A 297 -15.62 11.62 10.78
CA GLU A 297 -15.42 11.69 12.22
C GLU A 297 -16.78 11.93 12.86
N ASN A 298 -17.05 11.28 14.00
CA ASN A 298 -18.31 11.48 14.73
C ASN A 298 -18.59 12.97 15.01
N ALA A 299 -17.53 13.76 15.21
CA ALA A 299 -17.59 15.21 15.36
C ALA A 299 -18.30 15.92 14.19
N LEU A 300 -18.19 15.42 12.96
CA LEU A 300 -18.91 15.99 11.81
C LEU A 300 -20.43 15.80 11.95
N PHE A 301 -20.88 14.66 12.48
CA PHE A 301 -22.30 14.40 12.73
C PHE A 301 -22.82 15.16 13.96
N ASP A 302 -21.97 15.40 14.95
CA ASP A 302 -22.24 16.30 16.07
C ASP A 302 -22.46 17.74 15.56
N ASP A 303 -21.65 18.18 14.60
CA ASP A 303 -21.76 19.48 13.91
C ASP A 303 -22.91 19.54 12.88
N GLY A 304 -23.67 18.46 12.71
CA GLY A 304 -24.89 18.43 11.89
C GLY A 304 -24.71 17.92 10.46
N ALA A 305 -23.59 17.28 10.12
CA ALA A 305 -23.47 16.53 8.88
C ALA A 305 -24.50 15.38 8.83
N ILE A 306 -24.93 15.01 7.63
CA ILE A 306 -25.83 13.88 7.36
C ILE A 306 -25.29 13.04 6.20
N LEU A 307 -25.55 11.74 6.23
CA LEU A 307 -25.24 10.81 5.15
C LEU A 307 -26.41 10.75 4.17
N LEU A 308 -26.09 10.91 2.88
CA LEU A 308 -27.01 10.75 1.78
C LEU A 308 -26.57 9.57 0.92
N ASN A 309 -27.52 8.80 0.42
CA ASN A 309 -27.25 7.73 -0.54
C ASN A 309 -27.01 8.31 -1.95
N VAL A 310 -26.77 7.43 -2.93
CA VAL A 310 -26.49 7.86 -4.32
C VAL A 310 -27.68 8.56 -4.99
N GLU A 311 -28.89 8.34 -4.48
CA GLU A 311 -30.11 9.05 -4.91
C GLU A 311 -30.35 10.38 -4.17
N GLY A 312 -29.48 10.76 -3.23
CA GLY A 312 -29.60 12.00 -2.46
C GLY A 312 -30.54 11.92 -1.25
N ASN A 313 -30.93 10.73 -0.81
CA ASN A 313 -31.82 10.50 0.33
C ASN A 313 -31.03 10.18 1.60
N ARG A 314 -31.48 10.70 2.75
CA ARG A 314 -30.99 10.28 4.08
C ARG A 314 -31.50 8.87 4.38
N PHE A 315 -30.63 7.99 4.84
CA PHE A 315 -30.95 6.56 5.02
C PHE A 315 -30.65 6.00 6.43
N CYS A 316 -30.09 6.82 7.32
CA CYS A 316 -29.86 6.47 8.72
C CYS A 316 -29.92 7.70 9.64
N ASP A 317 -29.91 7.48 10.95
CA ASP A 317 -29.66 8.52 11.95
C ASP A 317 -28.24 8.34 12.50
N GLU A 318 -27.33 9.23 12.11
CA GLU A 318 -25.90 9.16 12.36
C GLU A 318 -25.53 9.34 13.84
N ARG A 319 -26.52 9.58 14.71
CA ARG A 319 -26.34 9.70 16.17
C ARG A 319 -26.83 8.47 16.94
N GLN A 320 -27.42 7.50 16.23
CA GLN A 320 -27.94 6.27 16.82
C GLN A 320 -27.01 5.11 16.46
N TRP A 321 -26.06 4.84 17.36
CA TRP A 321 -25.12 3.71 17.27
C TRP A 321 -25.60 2.55 18.14
#